data_AF-A0A3B0S2E3-F1
#
_entry.id   AF-A0A3B0S2E3-F1
#
_cell.length_a   1.000
_cell.length_b   1.000
_cell.length_c   1.000
_cell.angle_alpha   90.00
_cell.angle_beta   90.00
_cell.angle_gamma   90.00
#
_symmetry.space_group_name_H-M   'P 1'
#
loop_
_entity.id
_entity.type
_entity.pdbx_description
1 polymer ?
#
loop_
_entity_poly.entity_id
_entity_poly.type
_entity_poly.pdbx_seq_one_letter_code
_entity_poly.pdbx_strand_id
1 'polypeptide(L)'
;MNGLAEFFRTLGPARLAAMATVAAITIGFFVFLSLRLSTPNMSLLFSGLDLSDSSKIVQTLEAQAIPYKLMGDGSTILVPDDQVNRIRISVAEQ
;
A
#
# COMPACT_ATOMS: atom_id res chain seq x y z
N MET A 1 -33.89 16.28 -20.72
CA MET A 1 -32.87 15.90 -19.73
C MET A 1 -31.48 15.81 -20.37
N ASN A 2 -31.05 16.81 -21.17
CA ASN A 2 -29.77 16.78 -21.91
C ASN A 2 -28.84 17.99 -21.65
N GLY A 3 -29.16 18.83 -20.65
CA GLY A 3 -28.42 20.08 -20.42
C GLY A 3 -26.92 19.89 -20.16
N LEU A 4 -26.49 18.74 -19.63
CA LEU A 4 -25.07 18.43 -19.43
C LEU A 4 -24.32 18.26 -20.76
N ALA A 5 -24.92 17.57 -21.73
CA ALA A 5 -24.30 17.35 -23.05
C ALA A 5 -24.22 18.65 -23.87
N GLU A 6 -25.18 19.56 -23.70
CA GLU A 6 -25.10 20.91 -24.27
C GLU A 6 -24.01 21.76 -23.59
N PHE A 7 -23.85 21.65 -22.27
CA PHE A 7 -22.76 22.33 -21.55
C PHE A 7 -21.37 21.88 -22.02
N PHE A 8 -21.20 20.60 -22.35
CA PHE A 8 -19.95 20.11 -22.94
C PHE A 8 -19.75 20.53 -24.41
N ARG A 9 -20.82 20.85 -25.14
CA ARG A 9 -20.74 21.39 -26.51
C ARG A 9 -20.50 22.91 -26.54
N THR A 10 -20.96 23.66 -25.54
CA THR A 10 -20.67 25.10 -25.41
C THR A 10 -19.23 25.36 -24.95
N LEU A 11 -18.64 24.42 -24.22
CA LEU A 11 -17.21 24.38 -23.94
C LEU A 11 -16.49 23.90 -25.22
N GLY A 12 -16.00 24.84 -26.03
CA GLY A 12 -15.32 24.52 -27.29
C GLY A 12 -14.24 23.43 -27.14
N PRO A 13 -13.95 22.67 -28.22
CA PRO A 13 -13.17 21.42 -28.16
C PRO A 13 -11.79 21.56 -27.49
N ALA A 14 -11.15 22.73 -27.61
CA ALA A 14 -9.88 23.03 -26.94
C ALA A 14 -9.99 23.02 -25.40
N ARG A 15 -11.09 23.55 -24.83
CA ARG A 15 -11.30 23.60 -23.38
C ARG A 15 -11.64 22.23 -22.82
N LEU A 16 -12.42 21.44 -23.56
CA LEU A 16 -12.72 20.06 -23.21
C LEU A 16 -11.45 19.20 -23.19
N ALA A 17 -10.59 19.34 -24.20
CA ALA A 17 -9.30 18.64 -24.27
C ALA A 17 -8.37 19.03 -23.11
N ALA A 18 -8.33 20.33 -22.76
CA ALA A 18 -7.55 20.81 -21.61
C ALA A 18 -8.06 20.20 -20.29
N MET A 19 -9.36 20.19 -20.06
CA MET A 19 -9.95 19.59 -18.86
C MET A 19 -9.72 18.08 -18.77
N ALA A 20 -9.84 17.37 -19.89
CA ALA A 20 -9.56 15.93 -19.95
C ALA A 20 -8.08 15.63 -19.65
N THR A 21 -7.16 16.46 -20.15
CA THR A 21 -5.73 16.34 -19.87
C THR A 21 -5.44 16.52 -18.39
N VAL A 22 -5.99 17.58 -17.78
CA VAL A 22 -5.81 17.84 -16.34
C VAL A 22 -6.37 16.68 -15.52
N ALA A 23 -7.57 16.20 -15.84
CA ALA A 23 -8.17 15.06 -15.16
C ALA A 23 -7.30 13.79 -15.27
N ALA A 24 -6.77 13.50 -16.46
CA ALA A 24 -5.88 12.37 -16.68
C ALA A 24 -4.58 12.49 -15.86
N ILE A 25 -3.97 13.69 -15.80
CA ILE A 25 -2.77 13.95 -14.97
C ILE A 25 -3.09 13.73 -13.49
N THR A 26 -4.20 14.28 -13.00
CA THR A 26 -4.59 14.12 -11.59
C THR A 26 -4.80 12.65 -11.23
N ILE A 27 -5.52 11.90 -12.06
CA ILE A 27 -5.74 10.46 -11.85
C ILE A 27 -4.39 9.72 -11.88
N GLY A 28 -3.54 10.00 -12.88
CA GLY A 28 -2.21 9.40 -13.00
C GLY A 28 -1.33 9.70 -11.79
N PHE A 29 -1.40 10.92 -11.25
CA PHE A 29 -0.69 11.31 -10.03
C PHE A 29 -1.13 10.50 -8.82
N PHE A 30 -2.44 10.32 -8.62
CA PHE A 30 -2.95 9.49 -7.52
C PHE A 30 -2.59 8.01 -7.67
N VAL A 31 -2.66 7.46 -8.88
CA VAL A 31 -2.23 6.08 -9.15
C VAL A 31 -0.74 5.92 -8.86
N PHE A 32 0.09 6.84 -9.35
CA PHE A 32 1.53 6.84 -9.08
C PHE A 32 1.82 6.96 -7.58
N LEU A 33 1.12 7.86 -6.89
CA LEU A 33 1.28 8.06 -5.45
C LEU A 33 0.86 6.81 -4.67
N SER A 34 -0.25 6.17 -5.04
CA SER A 34 -0.70 4.93 -4.41
C SER A 34 0.33 3.80 -4.60
N LEU A 35 0.84 3.62 -5.83
CA LEU A 35 1.86 2.60 -6.11
C LEU A 35 3.18 2.91 -5.37
N ARG A 36 3.54 4.19 -5.25
CA ARG A 36 4.76 4.63 -4.56
C ARG A 36 4.65 4.60 -3.04
N LEU A 37 3.48 4.82 -2.47
CA LEU A 37 3.21 4.65 -1.04
C LEU A 37 3.11 3.17 -0.66
N SER A 38 2.67 2.30 -1.58
CA SER A 38 2.60 0.85 -1.41
C SER A 38 3.92 0.11 -1.61
N THR A 39 5.07 0.81 -1.65
CA THR A 39 6.38 0.17 -1.43
C THR A 39 6.84 0.45 0.01
N PRO A 40 6.21 -0.15 1.04
CA PRO A 40 6.79 -0.13 2.37
C PRO A 40 8.17 -0.78 2.29
N ASN A 41 9.18 -0.10 2.83
CA ASN A 41 10.50 -0.70 3.00
C ASN A 41 10.31 -1.92 3.89
N MET A 42 10.40 -3.12 3.33
CA MET A 42 10.25 -4.35 4.10
C MET A 42 11.54 -4.57 4.87
N SER A 43 11.46 -4.60 6.18
CA SER A 43 12.58 -4.80 7.06
C SER A 43 12.44 -6.13 7.79
N LEU A 44 13.58 -6.75 8.07
CA LEU A 44 13.63 -8.08 8.66
C LEU A 44 13.21 -7.98 10.13
N LEU A 45 12.08 -8.62 10.46
CA LEU A 45 11.60 -8.66 11.84
C LEU A 45 12.31 -9.79 12.59
N PHE A 46 12.26 -11.00 12.03
CA PHE A 46 12.90 -12.20 12.59
C PHE A 46 13.47 -13.09 11.48
N SER A 47 14.61 -13.73 11.78
CA SER A 47 15.29 -14.70 10.91
C SER A 47 15.75 -15.91 11.73
N GLY A 48 15.68 -17.10 11.13
CA GLY A 48 16.14 -18.34 11.76
C GLY A 48 15.14 -18.93 12.74
N LEU A 49 13.85 -18.64 12.55
CA LEU A 49 12.77 -19.24 13.32
C LEU A 49 12.49 -20.67 12.83
N ASP A 50 12.13 -21.53 13.77
CA ASP A 50 11.55 -22.84 13.46
C ASP A 50 10.12 -22.66 12.90
N LEU A 51 9.67 -23.57 12.03
CA LEU A 51 8.40 -23.44 11.30
C LEU A 51 7.19 -23.29 12.25
N SER A 52 7.28 -23.93 13.42
CA SER A 52 6.27 -23.85 14.49
C SER A 52 6.15 -22.45 15.08
N ASP A 53 7.28 -21.77 15.32
CA ASP A 53 7.29 -20.43 15.91
C ASP A 53 6.97 -19.36 14.88
N SER A 54 7.42 -19.53 13.64
CA SER A 54 6.99 -18.70 12.51
C SER A 54 5.48 -18.70 12.34
N SER A 55 4.83 -19.85 12.47
CA SER A 55 3.37 -19.98 12.35
C SER A 55 2.60 -19.24 13.44
N LYS A 56 3.14 -19.15 14.66
CA LYS A 56 2.54 -18.37 15.76
C LYS A 56 2.67 -16.87 15.51
N ILE A 57 3.82 -16.42 15.01
CA ILE A 57 4.06 -15.01 14.70
C ILE A 57 3.18 -14.58 13.52
N VAL A 58 3.05 -15.42 12.49
CA VAL A 58 2.13 -15.16 11.36
C VAL A 58 0.69 -15.00 11.85
N GLN A 59 0.18 -15.88 12.72
CA GLN A 59 -1.16 -15.74 13.28
C GLN A 59 -1.34 -14.43 14.06
N THR A 60 -0.31 -13.98 14.77
CA THR A 60 -0.34 -12.70 15.49
C THR A 60 -0.38 -11.52 14.52
N LEU A 61 0.41 -11.57 13.44
CA LEU A 61 0.45 -10.55 12.40
C LEU A 61 -0.88 -10.48 11.62
N GLU A 62 -1.48 -11.63 11.31
CA GLU A 62 -2.82 -11.73 10.70
C GLU A 62 -3.91 -11.15 11.61
N ALA A 63 -3.89 -11.49 12.91
CA ALA A 63 -4.84 -10.95 13.89
C ALA A 63 -4.74 -9.42 14.02
N GLN A 64 -3.56 -8.85 13.79
CA GLN A 64 -3.31 -7.40 13.80
C GLN A 64 -3.48 -6.75 12.42
N ALA A 65 -3.88 -7.51 11.40
CA ALA A 65 -4.00 -7.07 10.00
C ALA A 65 -2.72 -6.40 9.46
N ILE A 66 -1.55 -6.85 9.91
CA ILE A 66 -0.25 -6.32 9.48
C ILE A 66 0.18 -7.08 8.22
N PRO A 67 0.49 -6.37 7.11
CA PRO A 67 1.02 -7.03 5.92
C PRO A 67 2.41 -7.60 6.21
N TYR A 68 2.64 -8.86 5.87
CA TYR A 68 3.90 -9.56 6.09
C TYR A 68 4.36 -10.29 4.82
N LYS A 69 5.66 -10.56 4.74
CA LYS A 69 6.26 -11.42 3.72
C LYS A 69 7.08 -12.52 4.39
N LEU A 70 6.91 -13.75 3.90
CA LEU A 70 7.70 -14.90 4.32
C LEU A 70 8.80 -15.15 3.28
N MET A 71 10.02 -15.36 3.75
CA MET A 71 11.18 -15.77 2.93
C MET A 71 11.86 -17.00 3.53
N GLY A 72 12.56 -17.78 2.69
CA GLY A 72 13.30 -18.98 3.11
C GLY A 72 12.42 -20.01 3.80
N ASP A 73 11.40 -20.53 3.10
CA ASP A 73 10.46 -21.54 3.59
C ASP A 73 9.70 -21.19 4.88
N GLY A 74 9.59 -19.89 5.19
CA GLY A 74 8.92 -19.41 6.40
C GLY A 74 9.83 -19.25 7.61
N SER A 75 11.15 -19.46 7.47
CA SER A 75 12.14 -19.20 8.53
C SER A 75 12.44 -17.71 8.75
N THR A 76 12.04 -16.85 7.79
CA THR A 76 12.27 -15.41 7.83
C THR A 76 10.97 -14.64 7.60
N ILE A 77 10.65 -13.72 8.50
CA ILE A 77 9.46 -12.87 8.45
C ILE A 77 9.89 -11.42 8.26
N LEU A 78 9.36 -10.80 7.21
CA LEU A 78 9.56 -9.39 6.90
C LEU A 78 8.25 -8.63 7.05
N VAL A 79 8.35 -7.45 7.63
CA VAL A 79 7.22 -6.53 7.82
C VAL A 79 7.63 -5.12 7.40
N PRO A 80 6.69 -4.21 7.16
CA PRO A 80 6.98 -2.81 6.86
C PRO A 80 7.86 -2.17 7.96
N ASP A 81 8.95 -1.51 7.58
CA ASP A 81 9.94 -0.87 8.48
C ASP A 81 9.30 0.21 9.37
N ASP A 82 8.26 0.89 8.86
CA ASP A 82 7.43 1.81 9.63
C ASP A 82 6.75 1.14 10.84
N GLN A 83 6.51 -0.18 10.74
CA GLN A 83 5.94 -0.99 11.82
C GLN A 83 7.01 -1.77 12.58
N VAL A 84 8.21 -2.02 12.04
CA VAL A 84 9.29 -2.74 12.74
C VAL A 84 9.65 -2.06 14.05
N ASN A 85 9.83 -0.74 14.06
CA ASN A 85 10.15 -0.02 15.29
C ASN A 85 9.04 -0.12 16.34
N ARG A 86 7.77 -0.10 15.89
CA ARG A 86 6.61 -0.24 16.78
C ARG A 86 6.50 -1.65 17.35
N ILE A 87 6.76 -2.67 16.53
CA ILE A 87 6.72 -4.08 16.94
C ILE A 87 7.89 -4.40 17.87
N ARG A 88 9.10 -3.86 17.64
CA ARG A 88 10.24 -4.04 18.55
C ARG A 88 9.93 -3.50 19.95
N ILE A 89 9.22 -2.38 20.05
CA ILE A 89 8.78 -1.85 21.35
C ILE A 89 7.70 -2.74 21.97
N SER A 90 6.70 -3.21 21.20
CA SER A 90 5.63 -4.06 21.75
C SER A 90 6.09 -5.43 22.19
N VAL A 91 7.16 -5.96 21.58
CA VAL A 91 7.78 -7.23 21.97
C VAL A 91 8.74 -7.03 23.16
N ALA A 92 9.37 -5.86 23.30
CA ALA A 92 10.20 -5.53 24.46
C ALA A 92 9.37 -5.27 25.74
N GLU A 93 8.08 -4.96 25.60
CA GLU A 93 7.16 -4.81 26.73
C GLU A 93 6.54 -6.13 27.23
N GLN A 94 6.84 -7.29 26.61
CA GLN A 94 6.40 -8.62 27.07
C GLN A 94 7.52 -9.42 27.72
#